data_AF-A0A9E2ZUM7-F1
#
_entry.id   AF-A0A9E2ZUM7-F1
#
_cell.length_a   1.000
_cell.length_b   1.000
_cell.length_c   1.000
_cell.angle_alpha   90.00
_cell.angle_beta   90.00
_cell.angle_gamma   90.00
#
_symmetry.space_group_name_H-M   'P 1'
#
loop_
_entity.id
_entity.type
_entity.pdbx_description
1 polymer ?
#
loop_
_entity_poly.entity_id
_entity_poly.type
_entity_poly.pdbx_seq_one_letter_code
_entity_poly.pdbx_strand_id
1 'polypeptide(L)'
;MLARRGLAAIDADDDPLLARTVDATGNVVEEEPAAPDFAWLARHGWAWNPARLDQLIGAAAPATLYICGGADNELELADRFTQVFLLEIDEPTMLARLDARRDYHDWGRIGDTREYLRRKLPELQDRLRAAGAIPIDARQPLDQVVDAILSRTSG
;
A
#
# COMPACT_ATOMS: atom_id res chain seq x y z
N MET A 1 10.49 -3.62 -10.75
CA MET A 1 10.50 -2.78 -9.53
C MET A 1 11.19 -1.46 -9.85
N LEU A 2 10.68 -0.34 -9.32
CA LEU A 2 11.22 1.01 -9.53
C LEU A 2 12.70 1.11 -9.08
N ALA A 3 13.04 0.50 -7.94
CA ALA A 3 14.42 0.42 -7.46
C ALA A 3 15.39 -0.23 -8.46
N ARG A 4 14.94 -1.25 -9.23
CA ARG A 4 15.75 -1.90 -10.28
C ARG A 4 15.99 -1.00 -11.51
N ARG A 5 15.25 0.11 -11.61
CA ARG A 5 15.45 1.17 -12.60
C ARG A 5 16.33 2.33 -12.07
N GLY A 6 16.90 2.19 -10.86
CA GLY A 6 17.79 3.19 -10.25
C GLY A 6 17.07 4.35 -9.57
N LEU A 7 15.76 4.23 -9.33
CA LEU A 7 14.94 5.26 -8.67
C LEU A 7 14.93 5.05 -7.15
N ALA A 8 14.86 6.15 -6.40
CA ALA A 8 14.62 6.09 -4.96
C ALA A 8 13.21 5.58 -4.71
N ALA A 9 13.08 4.35 -4.22
CA ALA A 9 11.81 3.72 -3.95
C ALA A 9 11.91 2.94 -2.63
N ILE A 10 10.87 3.03 -1.81
CA ILE A 10 10.73 2.27 -0.56
C ILE A 10 9.42 1.49 -0.57
N ASP A 11 9.43 0.31 0.04
CA ASP A 11 8.22 -0.39 0.44
C ASP A 11 7.85 0.10 1.85
N ALA A 12 6.63 0.59 2.04
CA ALA A 12 6.20 1.10 3.33
C ALA A 12 6.16 0.00 4.39
N ASP A 13 5.89 -1.24 3.98
CA ASP A 13 5.79 -2.39 4.88
C ASP A 13 7.19 -2.85 5.35
N ASP A 14 8.27 -2.49 4.63
CA ASP A 14 9.65 -2.79 5.02
C ASP A 14 10.21 -1.83 6.10
N ASP A 15 9.58 -0.65 6.31
CA ASP A 15 9.95 0.27 7.40
C ASP A 15 8.95 0.14 8.56
N PRO A 16 9.29 -0.60 9.64
CA PRO A 16 8.39 -0.82 10.77
C PRO A 16 8.10 0.45 11.57
N LEU A 17 8.79 1.56 11.29
CA LEU A 17 8.46 2.85 11.86
C LEU A 17 7.48 3.65 10.99
N LEU A 18 7.39 3.34 9.70
CA LEU A 18 6.50 3.99 8.75
C LEU A 18 5.10 3.38 8.79
N ALA A 19 4.95 2.08 8.55
CA ALA A 19 3.64 1.43 8.45
C ALA A 19 3.43 0.44 9.58
N ARG A 20 2.32 0.57 10.32
CA ARG A 20 2.02 -0.25 11.49
C ARG A 20 0.52 -0.45 11.68
N THR A 21 0.18 -1.55 12.33
CA THR A 21 -1.17 -1.76 12.84
C THR A 21 -1.45 -0.80 13.99
N VAL A 22 -2.58 -0.12 13.92
CA VAL A 22 -3.07 0.79 14.96
C VAL A 22 -4.47 0.40 15.41
N ASP A 23 -4.82 0.71 16.67
CA ASP A 23 -6.18 0.64 17.18
C ASP A 23 -7.06 1.80 16.67
N ALA A 24 -8.35 1.75 16.97
CA ALA A 24 -9.33 2.78 16.59
C ALA A 24 -9.01 4.20 17.13
N THR A 25 -8.08 4.36 18.05
CA THR A 25 -7.61 5.64 18.59
C THR A 25 -6.25 6.07 18.03
N GLY A 26 -5.65 5.24 17.16
CA GLY A 26 -4.34 5.49 16.55
C GLY A 26 -3.14 5.00 17.36
N ASN A 27 -3.34 4.25 18.45
CA ASN A 27 -2.21 3.67 19.18
C ASN A 27 -1.67 2.46 18.42
N VAL A 28 -0.34 2.33 18.38
CA VAL A 28 0.32 1.17 17.77
C VAL A 28 -0.03 -0.09 18.54
N VAL A 29 -0.44 -1.13 17.81
CA VAL A 29 -0.65 -2.47 18.36
C VAL A 29 0.71 -3.16 18.49
N GLU A 30 1.06 -3.59 19.70
CA GLU A 30 2.35 -4.25 19.96
C GLU A 30 2.39 -5.71 19.51
N GLU A 31 1.26 -6.42 19.61
CA GLU A 31 1.15 -7.84 19.26
C GLU A 31 -0.09 -8.09 18.40
N GLU A 32 0.15 -8.55 17.18
CA GLU A 32 -0.90 -8.96 16.25
C GLU A 32 -1.21 -10.46 16.41
N PRO A 33 -2.49 -10.85 16.33
CA PRO A 33 -2.83 -12.27 16.36
C PRO A 33 -2.29 -12.98 15.12
N ALA A 34 -1.75 -14.19 15.29
CA ALA A 34 -1.25 -15.00 14.18
C ALA A 34 -2.32 -15.33 13.10
N ALA A 35 -3.60 -15.26 13.48
CA ALA A 35 -4.74 -15.42 12.58
C ALA A 35 -5.85 -14.43 12.99
N PRO A 36 -5.85 -13.19 12.46
CA PRO A 36 -6.85 -12.19 12.81
C PRO A 36 -8.22 -12.57 12.25
N ASP A 37 -9.26 -12.41 13.06
CA ASP A 37 -10.66 -12.59 12.66
C ASP A 37 -11.30 -11.23 12.32
N PHE A 38 -12.53 -11.25 11.80
CA PHE A 38 -13.26 -10.01 11.49
C PHE A 38 -13.47 -9.08 12.69
N ALA A 39 -13.60 -9.61 13.91
CA ALA A 39 -13.80 -8.79 15.09
C ALA A 39 -12.55 -7.96 15.40
N TRP A 40 -11.37 -8.56 15.25
CA TRP A 40 -10.09 -7.86 15.37
C TRP A 40 -9.89 -6.88 14.20
N LEU A 41 -10.12 -7.32 12.96
CA LEU A 41 -9.94 -6.49 11.74
C LEU A 41 -10.89 -5.28 11.68
N ALA A 42 -12.02 -5.32 12.38
CA ALA A 42 -12.95 -4.19 12.46
C ALA A 42 -12.51 -3.11 13.46
N ARG A 43 -11.52 -3.39 14.31
CA ARG A 43 -11.07 -2.51 15.40
C ARG A 43 -9.65 -2.01 15.24
N HIS A 44 -8.95 -2.52 14.23
CA HIS A 44 -7.57 -2.20 13.94
C HIS A 44 -7.42 -1.91 12.44
N GLY A 45 -6.48 -1.03 12.12
CA GLY A 45 -6.18 -0.63 10.74
C GLY A 45 -4.69 -0.58 10.49
N TRP A 46 -4.31 -0.59 9.21
CA TRP A 46 -2.92 -0.41 8.79
C TRP A 46 -2.69 1.07 8.48
N ALA A 47 -1.82 1.74 9.22
CA ALA A 47 -1.64 3.18 9.12
C ALA A 47 -0.19 3.58 8.91
N TRP A 48 0.02 4.63 8.12
CA TRP A 48 1.29 5.32 8.01
C TRP A 48 1.47 6.31 9.15
N ASN A 49 2.68 6.35 9.72
CA ASN A 49 3.12 7.37 10.64
C ASN A 49 3.49 8.66 9.88
N PRO A 50 2.75 9.77 10.06
CA PRO A 50 2.97 11.00 9.30
C PRO A 50 4.37 11.60 9.50
N ALA A 51 4.88 11.56 10.74
CA ALA A 51 6.19 12.14 11.06
C ALA A 51 7.33 11.32 10.43
N ARG A 52 7.20 9.99 10.38
CA ARG A 52 8.18 9.13 9.70
C ARG A 52 8.14 9.33 8.19
N LEU A 53 6.94 9.46 7.63
CA LEU A 53 6.75 9.78 6.21
C LEU A 53 7.45 11.10 5.83
N ASP A 54 7.23 12.16 6.63
CA ASP A 54 7.86 13.47 6.40
C ASP A 54 9.40 13.40 6.46
N GLN A 55 9.95 12.61 7.39
CA GLN A 55 11.40 12.38 7.47
C GLN A 55 11.95 11.69 6.21
N LEU A 56 11.26 10.67 5.71
CA LEU A 56 11.70 9.91 4.54
C LEU A 56 11.66 10.77 3.27
N ILE A 57 10.60 11.55 3.10
CA ILE A 57 10.48 12.52 1.99
C ILE A 57 11.60 13.56 2.08
N GLY A 58 11.82 14.14 3.26
CA GLY A 58 12.89 15.12 3.47
C GLY A 58 14.29 14.58 3.21
N ALA A 59 14.56 13.33 3.59
CA ALA A 59 15.86 12.68 3.37
C ALA A 59 16.13 12.34 1.90
N ALA A 60 15.09 12.10 1.09
CA ALA A 60 15.23 11.83 -0.33
C ALA A 60 15.45 13.11 -1.17
N ALA A 61 15.08 14.28 -0.65
CA ALA A 61 15.20 15.54 -1.38
C ALA A 61 16.66 15.84 -1.81
N PRO A 62 16.88 16.35 -3.04
CA PRO A 62 15.89 16.80 -4.02
C PRO A 62 15.40 15.71 -4.99
N ALA A 63 15.75 14.45 -4.78
CA ALA A 63 15.33 13.36 -5.66
C ALA A 63 13.84 13.00 -5.46
N THR A 64 13.22 12.49 -6.51
CA THR A 64 11.86 11.92 -6.41
C THR A 64 11.90 10.61 -5.64
N LEU A 65 11.14 10.54 -4.53
CA LEU A 65 10.90 9.33 -3.78
C LEU A 65 9.58 8.68 -4.23
N TYR A 66 9.62 7.39 -4.54
CA TYR A 66 8.44 6.57 -4.73
C TYR A 66 8.17 5.76 -3.46
N ILE A 67 6.94 5.82 -2.95
CA ILE A 67 6.52 5.03 -1.79
C ILE A 67 5.54 3.98 -2.30
N CYS A 68 5.84 2.72 -2.03
CA CYS A 68 5.01 1.55 -2.37
C CYS A 68 4.34 1.03 -1.10
N GLY A 69 3.21 0.34 -1.25
CA GLY A 69 2.31 0.01 -0.15
C GLY A 69 1.19 1.03 -0.03
N GLY A 70 0.09 0.64 0.62
CA GLY A 70 -1.06 1.51 0.89
C GLY A 70 -1.44 1.41 2.35
N ALA A 71 -2.16 2.41 2.86
CA ALA A 71 -2.61 2.45 4.24
C ALA A 71 -4.02 3.04 4.34
N ASP A 72 -4.73 2.71 5.41
CA ASP A 72 -6.10 3.20 5.64
C ASP A 72 -6.15 4.74 5.68
N ASN A 73 -5.11 5.38 6.22
CA ASN A 73 -4.98 6.84 6.31
C ASN A 73 -4.23 7.49 5.12
N GLU A 74 -3.94 6.77 4.04
CA GLU A 74 -3.12 7.28 2.93
C GLU A 74 -3.67 8.57 2.29
N LEU A 75 -5.00 8.73 2.26
CA LEU A 75 -5.64 9.93 1.71
C LEU A 75 -5.53 11.15 2.61
N GLU A 76 -5.37 10.95 3.92
CA GLU A 76 -5.09 12.05 4.85
C GLU A 76 -3.69 12.63 4.64
N LEU A 77 -2.80 11.83 4.02
CA LEU A 77 -1.41 12.14 3.78
C LEU A 77 -1.12 12.43 2.30
N ALA A 78 -2.15 12.43 1.45
CA ALA A 78 -2.03 12.60 0.00
C ALA A 78 -1.43 13.96 -0.38
N ASP A 79 -1.55 14.97 0.48
CA ASP A 79 -0.97 16.31 0.32
C ASP A 79 0.57 16.32 0.28
N ARG A 80 1.21 15.26 0.77
CA ARG A 80 2.67 15.06 0.74
C ARG A 80 3.18 14.53 -0.60
N PHE A 81 2.29 14.11 -1.48
CA PHE A 81 2.64 13.48 -2.75
C PHE A 81 2.31 14.42 -3.91
N THR A 82 3.23 14.54 -4.85
CA THR A 82 2.97 15.24 -6.12
C THR A 82 2.04 14.41 -7.03
N GLN A 83 2.09 13.09 -6.90
CA GLN A 83 1.28 12.13 -7.64
C GLN A 83 0.96 10.92 -6.77
N VAL A 84 -0.28 10.45 -6.84
CA VAL A 84 -0.74 9.20 -6.22
C VAL A 84 -1.18 8.26 -7.32
N PHE A 85 -0.65 7.04 -7.33
CA PHE A 85 -0.97 6.02 -8.33
C PHE A 85 -1.82 4.92 -7.71
N LEU A 86 -2.97 4.63 -8.32
CA LEU A 86 -3.77 3.46 -7.99
C LEU A 86 -3.35 2.29 -8.88
N LEU A 87 -2.81 1.23 -8.27
CA LEU A 87 -2.57 -0.04 -8.96
C LEU A 87 -3.86 -0.85 -9.02
N GLU A 88 -4.66 -0.62 -10.06
CA GLU A 88 -5.99 -1.22 -10.21
C GLU A 88 -5.90 -2.68 -10.64
N ILE A 89 -6.56 -3.56 -9.90
CA ILE A 89 -6.53 -4.99 -10.10
C ILE A 89 -7.93 -5.57 -9.84
N ASP A 90 -8.29 -6.62 -10.58
CA ASP A 90 -9.51 -7.37 -10.28
C ASP A 90 -9.28 -8.40 -9.17
N GLU A 91 -10.38 -8.78 -8.50
CA GLU A 91 -10.33 -9.75 -7.41
C GLU A 91 -9.69 -11.09 -7.84
N PRO A 92 -10.05 -11.71 -8.99
CA PRO A 92 -9.41 -12.96 -9.41
C PRO A 92 -7.89 -12.85 -9.54
N THR A 93 -7.39 -11.76 -10.12
CA THR A 93 -5.94 -11.53 -10.27
C THR A 93 -5.28 -11.27 -8.92
N MET A 94 -5.92 -10.50 -8.02
CA MET A 94 -5.45 -10.30 -6.65
C MET A 94 -5.29 -11.64 -5.94
N LEU A 95 -6.34 -12.47 -5.93
CA LEU A 95 -6.34 -13.78 -5.27
C LEU A 95 -5.28 -14.72 -5.84
N ALA A 96 -5.15 -14.80 -7.18
CA ALA A 96 -4.13 -15.61 -7.82
C ALA A 96 -2.71 -15.18 -7.43
N ARG A 97 -2.47 -13.86 -7.28
CA ARG A 97 -1.17 -13.33 -6.82
C ARG A 97 -0.89 -13.66 -5.36
N LEU A 98 -1.89 -13.58 -4.48
CA LEU A 98 -1.74 -14.00 -3.07
C LEU A 98 -1.34 -15.47 -2.98
N ASP A 99 -1.95 -16.33 -3.81
CA ASP A 99 -1.68 -17.78 -3.82
C ASP A 99 -0.30 -18.12 -4.42
N ALA A 100 0.15 -17.33 -5.40
CA ALA A 100 1.46 -17.48 -6.04
C ALA A 100 2.61 -16.88 -5.21
N ARG A 101 2.33 -15.99 -4.25
CA ARG A 101 3.33 -15.29 -3.44
C ARG A 101 4.20 -16.26 -2.64
N ARG A 102 5.49 -15.94 -2.52
CA ARG A 102 6.51 -16.79 -1.84
C ARG A 102 7.35 -16.00 -0.81
N ASP A 103 6.81 -14.91 -0.30
CA ASP A 103 7.44 -14.12 0.75
C ASP A 103 6.99 -14.53 2.16
N TYR A 104 7.56 -13.86 3.16
CA TYR A 104 7.31 -14.03 4.59
C TYR A 104 6.00 -13.38 5.05
N HIS A 105 5.32 -12.63 4.18
CA HIS A 105 4.10 -11.94 4.53
C HIS A 105 2.94 -12.93 4.39
N ASP A 106 2.20 -13.19 5.46
CA ASP A 106 1.13 -14.21 5.45
C ASP A 106 -0.27 -13.63 5.23
N TRP A 107 -0.40 -12.31 5.16
CA TRP A 107 -1.67 -11.63 4.87
C TRP A 107 -2.31 -12.11 3.56
N GLY A 108 -3.62 -12.35 3.61
CA GLY A 108 -4.38 -13.01 2.55
C GLY A 108 -4.32 -14.55 2.58
N ARG A 109 -3.55 -15.14 3.51
CA ARG A 109 -3.43 -16.60 3.72
C ARG A 109 -3.67 -17.03 5.17
N ILE A 110 -3.93 -16.09 6.09
CA ILE A 110 -4.19 -16.34 7.52
C ILE A 110 -5.52 -15.75 7.98
N GLY A 111 -6.16 -16.38 8.95
CA GLY A 111 -7.42 -15.91 9.55
C GLY A 111 -8.45 -15.49 8.50
N ASP A 112 -9.12 -14.37 8.75
CA ASP A 112 -10.13 -13.77 7.87
C ASP A 112 -9.54 -12.77 6.85
N THR A 113 -8.20 -12.61 6.81
CA THR A 113 -7.53 -11.58 6.01
C THR A 113 -7.82 -11.68 4.51
N ARG A 114 -8.02 -12.90 3.98
CA ARG A 114 -8.35 -13.11 2.56
C ARG A 114 -9.71 -12.50 2.21
N GLU A 115 -10.73 -12.79 3.01
CA GLU A 115 -12.08 -12.30 2.79
C GLU A 115 -12.18 -10.80 3.12
N TYR A 116 -11.40 -10.32 4.10
CA TYR A 116 -11.23 -8.89 4.35
C TYR A 116 -10.70 -8.15 3.10
N LEU A 117 -9.64 -8.65 2.45
CA LEU A 117 -9.11 -8.07 1.22
C LEU A 117 -10.15 -8.04 0.10
N ARG A 118 -10.94 -9.12 -0.07
CA ARG A 118 -12.02 -9.17 -1.07
C ARG A 118 -13.06 -8.09 -0.85
N ARG A 119 -13.48 -7.89 0.41
CA ARG A 119 -14.46 -6.86 0.77
C ARG A 119 -13.90 -5.45 0.61
N LYS A 120 -12.63 -5.24 0.94
CA LYS A 120 -11.97 -3.94 0.90
C LYS A 120 -11.58 -3.49 -0.51
N LEU A 121 -11.22 -4.41 -1.39
CA LEU A 121 -10.67 -4.08 -2.71
C LEU A 121 -11.57 -3.11 -3.52
N PRO A 122 -12.88 -3.36 -3.70
CA PRO A 122 -13.71 -2.45 -4.48
C PRO A 122 -13.80 -1.05 -3.85
N GLU A 123 -14.04 -0.99 -2.54
CA GLU A 123 -14.16 0.27 -1.79
C GLU A 123 -12.86 1.09 -1.85
N LEU A 124 -11.71 0.42 -1.68
CA LEU A 124 -10.39 1.04 -1.76
C LEU A 124 -10.14 1.65 -3.14
N GLN A 125 -10.37 0.90 -4.21
CA GLN A 125 -10.16 1.38 -5.58
C GLN A 125 -11.11 2.52 -5.92
N ASP A 126 -12.37 2.45 -5.50
CA ASP A 126 -13.35 3.52 -5.70
C ASP A 126 -12.97 4.79 -4.96
N ARG A 127 -12.57 4.66 -3.69
CA ARG A 127 -12.13 5.78 -2.85
C ARG A 127 -10.90 6.48 -3.43
N LEU A 128 -9.88 5.71 -3.84
CA LEU A 128 -8.66 6.26 -4.45
C LEU A 128 -8.94 6.92 -5.80
N ARG A 129 -9.80 6.32 -6.65
CA ARG A 129 -10.24 6.96 -7.90
C ARG A 129 -10.96 8.28 -7.65
N ALA A 130 -11.89 8.30 -6.69
CA ALA A 130 -12.64 9.50 -6.35
C ALA A 130 -11.74 10.63 -5.80
N ALA A 131 -10.64 10.26 -5.14
CA ALA A 131 -9.63 11.20 -4.66
C ALA A 131 -8.65 11.69 -5.74
N GLY A 132 -8.80 11.24 -7.00
CA GLY A 132 -7.96 11.67 -8.11
C GLY A 132 -6.66 10.89 -8.28
N ALA A 133 -6.52 9.72 -7.63
CA ALA A 133 -5.40 8.84 -7.87
C ALA A 133 -5.37 8.40 -9.34
N ILE A 134 -4.16 8.33 -9.90
CA ILE A 134 -3.90 8.02 -11.29
C ILE A 134 -3.98 6.50 -11.49
N PRO A 135 -4.99 5.95 -12.18
CA PRO A 135 -5.17 4.50 -12.28
C PRO A 135 -4.18 3.87 -13.26
N ILE A 136 -3.50 2.81 -12.83
CA ILE A 136 -2.59 1.98 -13.61
C ILE A 136 -3.14 0.56 -13.59
N ASP A 137 -3.33 -0.05 -14.77
CA ASP A 137 -3.76 -1.44 -14.86
C ASP A 137 -2.66 -2.37 -14.33
N ALA A 138 -2.84 -2.84 -13.10
CA ALA A 138 -1.89 -3.68 -12.41
C ALA A 138 -2.03 -5.16 -12.78
N ARG A 139 -2.95 -5.55 -13.68
CA ARG A 139 -3.05 -6.92 -14.21
C ARG A 139 -1.93 -7.23 -15.20
N GLN A 140 -1.33 -6.20 -15.79
CA GLN A 140 -0.23 -6.31 -16.75
C GLN A 140 1.04 -6.88 -16.09
N PRO A 141 2.01 -7.38 -16.88
CA PRO A 141 3.34 -7.73 -16.41
C PRO A 141 4.00 -6.57 -15.65
N LEU A 142 4.78 -6.88 -14.61
CA LEU A 142 5.36 -5.89 -13.68
C LEU A 142 6.17 -4.79 -14.38
N ASP A 143 6.92 -5.17 -15.40
CA ASP A 143 7.68 -4.29 -16.28
C ASP A 143 6.79 -3.27 -17.01
N GLN A 144 5.63 -3.69 -17.53
CA GLN A 144 4.68 -2.76 -18.15
C GLN A 144 4.01 -1.84 -17.13
N VAL A 145 3.70 -2.34 -15.94
CA VAL A 145 3.15 -1.53 -14.83
C VAL A 145 4.15 -0.44 -14.43
N VAL A 146 5.43 -0.80 -14.27
CA VAL A 146 6.50 0.15 -13.97
C VAL A 146 6.64 1.20 -15.06
N ASP A 147 6.67 0.79 -16.33
CA ASP A 147 6.81 1.72 -17.45
C ASP A 147 5.60 2.67 -17.54
N ALA A 148 4.38 2.20 -17.23
CA ALA A 148 3.19 3.02 -17.17
C ALA A 148 3.25 4.10 -16.06
N ILE A 149 3.79 3.77 -14.88
CA ILE A 149 4.03 4.75 -13.80
C ILE A 149 5.02 5.82 -14.28
N LEU A 150 6.17 5.40 -14.80
CA LEU A 150 7.24 6.32 -15.21
C LEU A 150 6.84 7.25 -16.35
N SER A 151 5.95 6.78 -17.25
CA SER A 151 5.39 7.61 -18.32
C SER A 151 4.57 8.80 -17.80
N ARG A 152 4.11 8.77 -16.54
CA ARG A 152 3.28 9.80 -15.91
C ARG A 152 4.03 10.62 -14.87
N THR A 153 5.19 10.14 -14.40
CA THR A 153 6.05 10.90 -13.47
C THR A 153 7.03 11.84 -14.16
N SER A 154 7.17 11.73 -15.48
CA SER A 154 8.05 12.60 -16.27
C SER A 154 7.40 13.97 -16.50
N GLY A 155 7.67 14.91 -15.59
CA GLY A 155 7.35 16.34 -15.67
C GLY A 155 8.45 17.17 -15.04
#